data_AF-A0AAN9J9F9-F1
#
_entry.id   AF-A0AAN9J9F9-F1
#
_cell.length_a   1.000
_cell.length_b   1.000
_cell.length_c   1.000
_cell.angle_alpha   90.00
_cell.angle_beta   90.00
_cell.angle_gamma   90.00
#
_symmetry.space_group_name_H-M   'P 1'
#
loop_
_entity.id
_entity.type
_entity.pdbx_description
1 polymer ?
#
loop_
_entity_poly.entity_id
_entity_poly.type
_entity_poly.pdbx_seq_one_letter_code
_entity_poly.pdbx_strand_id
1 'polypeptide(L)'
;MFLDAQNVNFPAVSDDILSRNKADMKTKIAQLQDQLRKAKKQVAEENKYMSVLVTAEKAEVAASNGKLFCISCVDIGLDIAAVHEAVTKVLDQR
;
A
#
# COMPACT_ATOMS: atom_id res chain seq x y z
N MET A 1 34.64 -20.96 -58.65
CA MET A 1 33.54 -20.15 -59.22
C MET A 1 32.45 -20.12 -58.16
N PHE A 2 32.29 -18.94 -57.57
CA PHE A 2 31.25 -18.41 -56.67
C PHE A 2 30.43 -19.34 -55.74
N LEU A 3 30.59 -19.05 -54.44
CA LEU A 3 29.63 -19.25 -53.35
C LEU A 3 28.28 -18.63 -53.72
N ASP A 4 27.18 -19.22 -53.24
CA ASP A 4 26.08 -18.48 -52.62
C ASP A 4 25.27 -19.45 -51.75
N ALA A 5 25.60 -19.46 -50.45
CA ALA A 5 24.74 -20.01 -49.43
C ALA A 5 23.48 -19.15 -49.37
N GLN A 6 22.31 -19.75 -49.57
CA GLN A 6 21.02 -19.09 -49.36
C GLN A 6 20.95 -18.60 -47.91
N ASN A 7 21.20 -17.30 -47.71
CA ASN A 7 20.93 -16.61 -46.46
C ASN A 7 19.42 -16.43 -46.37
N VAL A 8 18.74 -17.46 -45.84
CA VAL A 8 17.31 -17.39 -45.52
C VAL A 8 17.16 -16.47 -44.32
N ASN A 9 17.01 -15.18 -44.58
CA ASN A 9 16.66 -14.19 -43.58
C ASN A 9 15.23 -14.47 -43.10
N PHE A 10 15.09 -15.24 -42.02
CA PHE A 10 13.83 -15.35 -41.31
C PHE A 10 13.45 -13.95 -40.81
N PRO A 11 12.22 -13.47 -41.09
CA PRO A 11 11.87 -12.08 -40.84
C PRO A 11 11.94 -11.76 -39.35
N ALA A 12 12.42 -10.56 -39.03
CA ALA A 12 12.55 -9.92 -37.72
C ALA A 12 11.21 -9.70 -36.96
N VAL A 13 10.27 -10.63 -37.11
CA VAL A 13 8.95 -10.68 -36.47
C VAL A 13 9.08 -10.84 -34.94
N SER A 14 10.23 -11.28 -34.45
CA SER A 14 10.41 -11.64 -33.04
C SER A 14 10.75 -10.44 -32.14
N ASP A 15 11.51 -9.44 -32.62
CA ASP A 15 12.07 -8.41 -31.72
C ASP A 15 11.10 -7.27 -31.45
N ASP A 16 10.40 -6.78 -32.47
CA ASP A 16 9.42 -5.70 -32.31
C ASP A 16 8.18 -6.15 -31.55
N ILE A 17 7.71 -7.38 -31.78
CA ILE A 17 6.58 -7.96 -31.05
C ILE A 17 6.96 -8.18 -29.58
N LEU A 18 8.15 -8.72 -29.31
CA LEU A 18 8.65 -8.90 -27.94
C LEU A 18 8.83 -7.56 -27.22
N SER A 19 9.41 -6.57 -27.92
CA SER A 19 9.60 -5.21 -27.41
C SER A 19 8.27 -4.55 -27.05
N ARG A 20 7.28 -4.63 -27.94
CA ARG A 20 5.93 -4.11 -27.71
C ARG A 20 5.24 -4.79 -26.53
N ASN A 21 5.30 -6.11 -26.44
CA ASN A 21 4.68 -6.86 -25.34
C ASN A 21 5.34 -6.53 -23.99
N LYS A 22 6.68 -6.39 -23.97
CA LYS A 22 7.43 -5.99 -22.78
C LYS A 22 7.07 -4.57 -22.34
N ALA A 23 6.89 -3.65 -23.28
CA ALA A 23 6.46 -2.28 -22.99
C ALA A 23 5.03 -2.23 -22.43
N ASP A 24 4.10 -2.98 -23.04
CA ASP A 24 2.72 -3.10 -22.55
C ASP A 24 2.65 -3.67 -21.13
N MET A 25 3.39 -4.75 -20.85
CA MET A 25 3.48 -5.33 -19.52
C MET A 25 4.05 -4.36 -18.48
N LYS A 26 5.10 -3.62 -18.82
CA LYS A 26 5.67 -2.60 -17.93
C LYS A 26 4.66 -1.50 -17.61
N THR A 27 3.91 -1.04 -18.61
CA THR A 27 2.84 -0.04 -18.42
C THR A 27 1.76 -0.57 -17.47
N LYS A 28 1.30 -1.82 -17.66
CA LYS A 28 0.32 -2.45 -16.78
C LYS A 28 0.84 -2.62 -15.35
N ILE A 29 2.10 -3.03 -15.17
CA ILE A 29 2.72 -3.12 -13.84
C ILE A 29 2.77 -1.75 -13.17
N ALA A 30 3.16 -0.70 -13.89
CA ALA A 30 3.19 0.65 -13.35
C ALA A 30 1.79 1.14 -12.93
N GLN A 31 0.76 0.85 -13.73
CA GLN A 31 -0.63 1.17 -13.39
C GLN A 31 -1.09 0.44 -12.11
N LEU A 32 -0.80 -0.87 -12.00
CA LEU A 32 -1.15 -1.66 -10.82
C LEU A 32 -0.41 -1.18 -9.56
N GLN A 33 0.87 -0.79 -9.70
CA GLN A 33 1.64 -0.22 -8.59
C GLN A 33 1.07 1.13 -8.12
N ASP A 34 0.60 1.97 -9.04
CA ASP A 34 -0.05 3.23 -8.69
C ASP A 34 -1.40 3.00 -7.98
N GLN A 35 -2.21 2.07 -8.49
CA GLN A 35 -3.45 1.66 -7.84
C GLN A 35 -3.19 1.12 -6.42
N LEU A 36 -2.18 0.26 -6.26
CA LEU A 36 -1.79 -0.27 -4.95
C LEU A 36 -1.36 0.85 -4.00
N ARG A 37 -0.61 1.83 -4.49
CA ARG A 37 -0.17 2.98 -3.67
C ARG A 37 -1.37 3.81 -3.19
N LYS A 38 -2.33 4.06 -4.07
CA LYS A 38 -3.57 4.79 -3.75
C LYS A 38 -4.41 4.04 -2.71
N ALA A 39 -4.61 2.74 -2.90
CA ALA A 39 -5.35 1.90 -1.95
C ALA A 39 -4.65 1.87 -0.58
N LYS A 40 -3.32 1.70 -0.54
CA LYS A 40 -2.55 1.75 0.72
C LYS A 40 -2.69 3.08 1.45
N LYS A 41 -2.70 4.20 0.71
CA LYS A 41 -2.89 5.53 1.31
C LYS A 41 -4.27 5.66 1.96
N GLN A 42 -5.32 5.21 1.29
CA GLN A 42 -6.68 5.22 1.83
C GLN A 42 -6.78 4.38 3.11
N VAL A 43 -6.23 3.16 3.11
CA VAL A 43 -6.21 2.30 4.31
C VAL A 43 -5.44 2.95 5.45
N ALA A 44 -4.30 3.61 5.18
CA ALA A 44 -3.54 4.28 6.23
C ALA A 44 -4.32 5.46 6.85
N GLU A 45 -5.04 6.24 6.03
CA GLU A 45 -5.89 7.34 6.52
C GLU A 45 -7.05 6.81 7.38
N GLU A 46 -7.70 5.73 6.95
CA GLU A 46 -8.78 5.09 7.70
C GLU A 46 -8.28 4.48 9.02
N ASN A 47 -7.16 3.76 8.99
CA ASN A 47 -6.54 3.18 10.19
C ASN A 47 -6.20 4.25 11.22
N LYS A 48 -5.66 5.40 10.80
CA LYS A 48 -5.40 6.53 11.70
C LYS A 48 -6.68 7.05 12.34
N TYR A 49 -7.70 7.31 11.54
CA TYR A 49 -8.97 7.82 12.03
C TYR A 49 -9.62 6.86 13.04
N MET A 50 -9.76 5.60 12.65
CA MET A 50 -10.40 4.57 13.49
C MET A 50 -9.60 4.27 14.76
N SER A 51 -8.26 4.25 14.66
CA SER A 51 -7.39 4.04 15.83
C SER A 51 -7.56 5.14 16.86
N VAL A 52 -7.60 6.40 16.42
CA VAL A 52 -7.81 7.55 17.30
C VAL A 52 -9.18 7.48 17.96
N LEU A 53 -10.24 7.26 17.16
CA LEU A 53 -11.62 7.22 17.65
C LEU A 53 -11.80 6.14 18.72
N VAL A 54 -11.44 4.89 18.40
CA VAL A 54 -11.61 3.75 19.33
C VAL A 54 -10.79 3.94 20.60
N THR A 55 -9.55 4.41 20.48
CA THR A 55 -8.67 4.60 21.65
C THR A 55 -9.21 5.72 22.55
N ALA A 56 -9.69 6.82 21.97
CA ALA A 56 -10.27 7.93 22.73
C ALA A 56 -11.54 7.51 23.47
N GLU A 57 -12.49 6.87 22.80
CA GLU A 57 -13.73 6.37 23.42
C GLU A 57 -13.41 5.41 24.57
N LYS A 58 -12.48 4.48 24.37
CA LYS A 58 -12.10 3.52 25.42
C LYS A 58 -11.39 4.21 26.59
N ALA A 59 -10.54 5.20 26.31
CA ALA A 59 -9.85 5.96 27.35
C ALA A 59 -10.82 6.81 28.18
N GLU A 60 -11.82 7.43 27.56
CA GLU A 60 -12.88 8.19 28.24
C GLU A 60 -13.74 7.28 29.12
N VAL A 61 -14.13 6.10 28.60
CA VAL A 61 -14.85 5.09 29.39
C VAL A 61 -13.99 4.59 30.56
N ALA A 62 -12.68 4.39 30.38
CA ALA A 62 -11.81 3.99 31.47
C ALA A 62 -11.70 5.10 32.55
N ALA A 63 -11.54 6.36 32.12
CA ALA A 63 -11.43 7.51 33.00
C ALA A 63 -12.72 7.76 33.81
N SER A 64 -13.89 7.69 33.18
CA SER A 64 -15.19 7.81 33.85
C SER A 64 -15.44 6.69 34.87
N ASN A 65 -14.87 5.50 34.63
CA ASN A 65 -14.86 4.40 35.60
C ASN A 65 -13.78 4.54 36.69
N GLY A 66 -13.08 5.67 36.77
CA GLY A 66 -12.04 5.94 37.77
C GLY A 66 -10.73 5.18 37.56
N LYS A 67 -10.51 4.58 36.38
CA LYS A 67 -9.28 3.83 36.08
C LYS A 67 -8.18 4.80 35.64
N LEU A 68 -6.97 4.55 36.15
CA LEU A 68 -5.77 5.31 35.77
C LEU A 68 -5.15 4.82 34.45
N PHE A 69 -5.56 3.65 33.96
CA PHE A 69 -5.06 3.05 32.73
C PHE A 69 -6.20 2.55 31.84
N CYS A 70 -5.94 2.49 30.54
CA CYS A 70 -6.81 1.94 29.52
C CYS A 70 -6.05 0.87 28.72
N ILE A 71 -6.71 -0.25 28.40
CA ILE A 71 -6.20 -1.26 27.48
C ILE A 71 -7.28 -1.44 26.41
N SER A 72 -6.92 -1.18 25.15
CA SER A 72 -7.79 -1.35 23.98
C SER A 72 -7.10 -2.18 22.92
N CYS A 73 -7.87 -3.01 22.21
CA CYS A 73 -7.41 -3.65 20.99
C CYS A 73 -7.89 -2.82 19.81
N VAL A 74 -6.97 -2.49 18.90
CA VAL A 74 -7.25 -1.71 17.70
C VAL A 74 -6.69 -2.47 16.52
N ASP A 75 -7.50 -2.69 15.48
CA ASP A 75 -7.02 -3.26 14.23
C ASP A 75 -6.50 -2.15 13.31
N ILE A 76 -5.21 -2.23 13.00
CA ILE A 76 -4.47 -1.25 12.19
C ILE A 76 -3.57 -1.94 11.15
N GLY A 77 -3.66 -3.26 11.01
CA GLY A 77 -2.76 -4.05 10.18
C GLY A 77 -1.28 -3.76 10.48
N LEU A 78 -0.56 -3.24 9.49
CA LEU A 78 0.87 -2.89 9.58
C LEU A 78 1.14 -1.39 9.86
N ASP A 79 0.10 -0.57 10.04
CA ASP A 79 0.25 0.88 10.24
C ASP A 79 0.48 1.25 11.71
N ILE A 80 1.65 0.90 12.23
CA ILE A 80 2.04 1.17 13.63
C ILE A 80 1.99 2.67 13.96
N ALA A 81 2.15 3.56 12.97
CA ALA A 81 2.04 5.00 13.16
C ALA A 81 0.63 5.42 13.60
N ALA A 82 -0.42 4.70 13.18
CA ALA A 82 -1.79 4.93 13.62
C ALA A 82 -1.99 4.68 15.13
N VAL A 83 -1.29 3.71 15.72
CA VAL A 83 -1.32 3.49 17.18
C VAL A 83 -0.60 4.60 17.91
N HIS A 84 0.58 5.01 17.43
CA HIS A 84 1.31 6.11 18.04
C HIS A 84 0.48 7.40 18.03
N GLU A 85 -0.12 7.76 16.88
CA GLU A 85 -0.97 8.94 16.75
C GLU A 85 -2.19 8.88 17.69
N ALA A 86 -2.83 7.72 17.82
CA ALA A 86 -3.97 7.54 18.72
C ALA A 86 -3.59 7.77 20.19
N VAL A 87 -2.45 7.20 20.62
CA VAL A 87 -1.96 7.41 21.99
C VAL A 87 -1.62 8.87 22.23
N THR A 88 -0.91 9.52 21.31
CA THR A 88 -0.57 10.96 21.43
C THR A 88 -1.84 11.82 21.56
N LYS A 89 -2.84 11.63 20.70
CA LYS A 89 -4.07 12.42 20.76
C LYS A 89 -4.86 12.25 22.06
N VAL A 90 -4.93 11.03 22.59
CA VAL A 90 -5.60 10.78 23.88
C VAL A 90 -4.86 11.42 25.05
N LEU A 91 -3.53 11.47 24.99
CA LEU A 91 -2.73 12.12 26.02
C LEU A 91 -2.83 13.65 25.94
N ASP A 92 -2.86 14.22 24.73
CA ASP A 92 -2.99 15.67 24.51
C ASP A 92 -4.38 16.22 24.86
N GLN A 93 -5.41 15.36 24.95
CA GLN A 93 -6.77 15.72 25.35
C GLN A 93 -6.97 15.84 26.88
N ARG A 94 -5.91 15.64 27.69
CA ARG A 94 -5.96 15.73 29.15
C ARG A 94 -5.47 17.05 29.72
#